data_AF-A0A2S9GSC5-F1
#
_entry.id   AF-A0A2S9GSC5-F1
#
_cell.length_a   1.000
_cell.length_b   1.000
_cell.length_c   1.000
_cell.angle_alpha   90.00
_cell.angle_beta   90.00
_cell.angle_gamma   90.00
#
_symmetry.space_group_name_H-M   'P 1'
#
loop_
_entity.id
_entity.type
_entity.pdbx_description
1 polymer ?
#
loop_
_entity_poly.entity_id
_entity_poly.type
_entity_poly.pdbx_seq_one_letter_code
_entity_poly.pdbx_strand_id
1 'polypeptide(L)'
;MMDQLFDEIFNLFNNLPYPDDDNISDKNSIEASYVSNYFRGKQWDKLGVKELQEDYPGDPSACLSFMTPSAFRYFFPGYMKMALIEYDIADAIFDVVINKLVTTATDPNYYYRSIFEAYDHIYLNAIAKYLVVMSDKYCKHYPVDEAALALKSYWSKYL
;
A
#
# COMPACT_ATOMS: atom_id res chain seq x y z
N MET A 1 -12.71 19.51 -2.18
CA MET A 1 -11.62 19.43 -3.18
C MET A 1 -10.61 18.34 -2.82
N MET A 2 -10.16 18.26 -1.55
CA MET A 2 -9.28 17.18 -1.08
C MET A 2 -9.98 15.81 -0.98
N ASP A 3 -11.21 15.79 -0.46
CA ASP A 3 -12.01 14.55 -0.38
C ASP A 3 -12.31 13.97 -1.76
N GLN A 4 -12.58 14.82 -2.76
CA GLN A 4 -12.79 14.39 -4.15
C GLN A 4 -11.56 13.73 -4.77
N LEU A 5 -10.35 14.19 -4.45
CA LEU A 5 -9.12 13.59 -4.94
C LEU A 5 -8.85 12.23 -4.28
N PHE A 6 -9.16 12.10 -2.99
CA PHE A 6 -9.05 10.83 -2.28
C PHE A 6 -10.07 9.82 -2.80
N ASP A 7 -11.31 10.26 -3.02
CA ASP A 7 -12.34 9.45 -3.66
C ASP A 7 -11.90 9.00 -5.05
N GLU A 8 -11.29 9.88 -5.85
CA GLU A 8 -10.76 9.53 -7.17
C GLU A 8 -9.66 8.47 -7.10
N ILE A 9 -8.71 8.60 -6.17
CA ILE A 9 -7.62 7.64 -5.99
C ILE A 9 -8.18 6.29 -5.50
N PHE A 10 -9.04 6.30 -4.48
CA PHE A 10 -9.39 5.09 -3.74
C PHE A 10 -10.62 4.34 -4.27
N ASN A 11 -11.60 5.02 -4.88
CA ASN A 11 -12.82 4.35 -5.35
C ASN A 11 -12.56 3.31 -6.45
N LEU A 12 -11.50 3.51 -7.23
CA LEU A 12 -11.10 2.59 -8.30
C LEU A 12 -10.78 1.19 -7.73
N PHE A 13 -10.12 1.14 -6.58
CA PHE A 13 -9.68 -0.10 -5.92
C PHE A 13 -10.82 -0.93 -5.33
N ASN A 14 -12.04 -0.40 -5.26
CA ASN A 14 -13.22 -1.17 -4.83
C ASN A 14 -13.54 -2.33 -5.79
N ASN A 15 -13.05 -2.27 -7.03
CA ASN A 15 -13.24 -3.32 -8.03
C ASN A 15 -12.17 -4.43 -7.97
N LEU A 16 -11.19 -4.34 -7.06
CA LEU A 16 -10.18 -5.38 -6.93
C LEU A 16 -10.81 -6.67 -6.37
N PRO A 17 -10.49 -7.84 -6.96
CA PRO A 17 -10.99 -9.11 -6.47
C PRO A 17 -10.36 -9.43 -5.11
N TYR A 18 -11.19 -9.85 -4.16
CA TYR A 18 -10.72 -10.44 -2.89
C TYR A 18 -9.89 -11.70 -3.20
N PRO A 19 -8.72 -11.91 -2.55
CA PRO A 19 -7.82 -13.01 -2.89
C PRO A 19 -8.31 -14.41 -2.52
N ASP A 20 -9.40 -14.53 -1.76
CA ASP A 20 -9.83 -15.70 -0.96
C ASP A 20 -9.07 -15.84 0.37
N ASP A 21 -9.77 -16.32 1.40
CA ASP A 21 -9.29 -16.44 2.79
C ASP A 21 -8.08 -17.38 2.91
N ASP A 22 -8.02 -18.40 2.04
CA ASP A 22 -6.93 -19.36 2.01
C ASP A 22 -5.71 -18.89 1.21
N ASN A 23 -5.81 -17.76 0.54
CA ASN A 23 -4.77 -17.22 -0.33
C ASN A 23 -4.31 -15.82 0.13
N ILE A 24 -4.48 -15.50 1.42
CA ILE A 24 -3.97 -14.26 2.03
C ILE A 24 -2.45 -14.33 2.21
N SER A 25 -1.94 -15.44 2.74
CA SER A 25 -0.51 -15.71 2.93
C SER A 25 -0.22 -17.18 2.69
N ASP A 26 1.07 -17.54 2.61
CA ASP A 26 1.50 -18.93 2.47
C ASP A 26 1.44 -19.74 3.78
N LYS A 27 1.12 -19.09 4.91
CA LYS A 27 1.04 -19.65 6.27
C LYS A 27 2.28 -20.46 6.71
N ASN A 28 3.43 -20.26 6.05
CA ASN A 28 4.66 -21.03 6.32
C ASN A 28 5.44 -20.52 7.53
N SER A 29 5.07 -19.36 8.07
CA SER A 29 5.62 -18.80 9.30
C SER A 29 4.53 -18.38 10.29
N ILE A 30 4.94 -18.07 11.51
CA ILE A 30 4.01 -17.55 12.53
C ILE A 30 3.45 -16.19 12.11
N GLU A 31 4.27 -15.33 11.51
CA GLU A 31 3.86 -14.03 10.98
C GLU A 31 2.89 -14.21 9.81
N ALA A 32 3.18 -15.11 8.87
CA ALA A 32 2.26 -15.42 7.78
C ALA A 32 0.91 -15.93 8.32
N SER A 33 0.91 -16.72 9.39
CA SER A 33 -0.31 -17.19 10.05
C SER A 33 -1.08 -16.04 10.70
N TYR A 34 -0.41 -15.10 11.35
CA TYR A 34 -1.04 -13.89 11.89
C TYR A 34 -1.67 -13.04 10.80
N VAL A 35 -0.96 -12.80 9.69
CA VAL A 35 -1.52 -12.08 8.52
C VAL A 35 -2.76 -12.78 8.00
N SER A 36 -2.70 -14.10 7.77
CA SER A 36 -3.86 -14.86 7.30
C SER A 36 -5.07 -14.73 8.24
N ASN A 37 -4.86 -14.85 9.55
CA ASN A 37 -5.96 -14.80 10.52
C ASN A 37 -6.57 -13.39 10.65
N TYR A 38 -5.73 -12.35 10.65
CA TYR A 38 -6.20 -10.98 10.81
C TYR A 38 -6.97 -10.48 9.58
N PHE A 39 -6.44 -10.72 8.37
CA PHE A 39 -7.00 -10.17 7.13
C PHE A 39 -8.16 -11.02 6.56
N ARG A 40 -8.49 -12.16 7.19
CA ARG A 40 -9.61 -13.03 6.79
C ARG A 40 -10.92 -12.26 6.74
N GLY A 41 -11.60 -12.31 5.60
CA GLY A 41 -12.87 -11.61 5.36
C GLY A 41 -12.83 -10.07 5.47
N LYS A 42 -11.67 -9.45 5.71
CA LYS A 42 -11.56 -7.99 5.83
C LYS A 42 -11.56 -7.33 4.45
N GLN A 43 -12.24 -6.19 4.37
CA GLN A 43 -12.19 -5.31 3.20
C GLN A 43 -11.04 -4.31 3.36
N TRP A 44 -10.29 -4.06 2.29
CA TRP A 44 -9.13 -3.18 2.33
C TRP A 44 -9.49 -1.74 2.75
N ASP A 45 -10.69 -1.27 2.40
CA ASP A 45 -11.14 0.11 2.64
C ASP A 45 -11.66 0.33 4.07
N LYS A 46 -11.84 -0.76 4.83
CA LYS A 46 -12.24 -0.75 6.24
C LYS A 46 -11.07 -0.86 7.21
N LEU A 47 -9.86 -1.09 6.71
CA LEU A 47 -8.66 -1.09 7.54
C LEU A 47 -8.42 0.30 8.13
N GLY A 48 -7.95 0.34 9.38
CA GLY A 48 -7.52 1.56 10.06
C GLY A 48 -6.29 1.30 10.90
N VAL A 49 -5.47 2.33 11.12
CA VAL A 49 -4.17 2.21 11.80
C VAL A 49 -4.36 1.72 13.23
N LYS A 50 -5.30 2.33 13.95
CA LYS A 50 -5.56 2.01 15.36
C LYS A 50 -6.00 0.55 15.55
N GLU A 51 -6.98 0.10 14.75
CA GLU A 51 -7.44 -1.29 14.78
C GLU A 51 -6.30 -2.26 14.46
N LEU A 52 -5.47 -1.92 13.47
CA LEU A 52 -4.32 -2.75 13.12
C LEU A 52 -3.29 -2.79 14.25
N GLN A 53 -3.01 -1.69 14.95
CA GLN A 53 -2.07 -1.66 16.08
C GLN A 53 -2.60 -2.38 17.33
N GLU A 54 -3.92 -2.36 17.57
CA GLU A 54 -4.54 -2.94 18.76
C GLU A 54 -4.86 -4.44 18.60
N ASP A 55 -5.34 -4.84 17.42
CA ASP A 55 -5.90 -6.17 17.19
C ASP A 55 -4.95 -7.13 16.44
N TYR A 56 -3.91 -6.61 15.77
CA TYR A 56 -2.91 -7.45 15.11
C TYR A 56 -1.81 -7.88 16.10
N PRO A 57 -1.55 -9.18 16.28
CA PRO A 57 -0.57 -9.65 17.27
C PRO A 57 0.90 -9.47 16.86
N GLY A 58 1.19 -9.03 15.63
CA GLY A 58 2.54 -8.80 15.11
C GLY A 58 2.84 -7.34 14.83
N ASP A 59 3.85 -7.08 14.00
CA ASP A 59 4.18 -5.72 13.51
C ASP A 59 3.24 -5.31 12.35
N PRO A 60 2.36 -4.30 12.53
CA PRO A 60 1.45 -3.79 11.49
C PRO A 60 2.13 -3.45 10.16
N SER A 61 3.36 -2.94 10.22
CA SER A 61 4.12 -2.47 9.06
C SER A 61 4.64 -3.64 8.22
N ALA A 62 4.80 -4.82 8.83
CA ALA A 62 5.39 -5.99 8.17
C ALA A 62 4.37 -6.83 7.40
N CYS A 63 3.06 -6.68 7.62
CA CYS A 63 2.04 -7.61 7.11
C CYS A 63 2.10 -7.79 5.58
N LEU A 64 2.26 -6.70 4.83
CA LEU A 64 2.35 -6.74 3.36
C LEU A 64 3.47 -7.66 2.87
N SER A 65 4.52 -7.85 3.66
CA SER A 65 5.66 -8.68 3.30
C SER A 65 5.40 -10.19 3.40
N PHE A 66 4.34 -10.59 4.09
CA PHE A 66 3.93 -11.98 4.25
C PHE A 66 2.70 -12.34 3.41
N MET A 67 2.19 -11.40 2.60
CA MET A 67 1.02 -11.64 1.74
C MET A 67 1.40 -12.33 0.44
N THR A 68 0.49 -13.14 -0.09
CA THR A 68 0.57 -13.60 -1.48
C THR A 68 0.49 -12.42 -2.46
N PRO A 69 0.92 -12.55 -3.73
CA PRO A 69 0.78 -11.48 -4.71
C PRO A 69 -0.65 -10.94 -4.86
N SER A 70 -1.66 -11.82 -4.87
CA SER A 70 -3.08 -11.44 -4.97
C SER A 70 -3.56 -10.70 -3.73
N ALA A 71 -3.13 -11.12 -2.54
CA ALA A 71 -3.51 -10.47 -1.29
C ALA A 71 -2.82 -9.12 -1.12
N PHE A 72 -1.53 -9.04 -1.47
CA PHE A 72 -0.82 -7.77 -1.54
C PHE A 72 -1.55 -6.80 -2.47
N ARG A 73 -1.93 -7.24 -3.67
CA ARG A 73 -2.69 -6.42 -4.62
C ARG A 73 -3.99 -5.92 -3.99
N TYR A 74 -4.74 -6.78 -3.31
CA TYR A 74 -6.01 -6.39 -2.71
C TYR A 74 -5.85 -5.42 -1.51
N PHE A 75 -4.89 -5.64 -0.62
CA PHE A 75 -4.75 -4.88 0.63
C PHE A 75 -3.82 -3.66 0.55
N PHE A 76 -2.93 -3.58 -0.44
CA PHE A 76 -2.02 -2.44 -0.60
C PHE A 76 -2.73 -1.07 -0.64
N PRO A 77 -3.89 -0.90 -1.31
CA PRO A 77 -4.65 0.34 -1.27
C PRO A 77 -5.11 0.74 0.14
N GLY A 78 -5.40 -0.23 1.02
CA GLY A 78 -5.72 0.03 2.42
C GLY A 78 -4.53 0.60 3.18
N TYR A 79 -3.33 0.07 2.93
CA TYR A 79 -2.08 0.63 3.47
C TYR A 79 -1.78 2.04 2.94
N MET A 80 -1.99 2.28 1.65
CA MET A 80 -1.90 3.63 1.08
C MET A 80 -2.87 4.60 1.76
N LYS A 81 -4.12 4.16 1.99
CA LYS A 81 -5.15 4.95 2.66
C LYS A 81 -4.76 5.30 4.10
N MET A 82 -4.32 4.31 4.87
CA MET A 82 -3.82 4.51 6.24
C MET A 82 -2.65 5.50 6.27
N ALA A 83 -1.65 5.33 5.40
CA ALA A 83 -0.49 6.22 5.33
C ALA A 83 -0.83 7.68 4.94
N LEU A 84 -1.92 7.91 4.21
CA LEU A 84 -2.31 9.24 3.73
C LEU A 84 -3.34 9.93 4.62
N ILE A 85 -4.33 9.19 5.13
CA ILE A 85 -5.44 9.76 5.90
C ILE A 85 -5.15 9.76 7.40
N GLU A 86 -4.46 8.73 7.88
CA GLU A 86 -4.10 8.54 9.29
C GLU A 86 -2.61 8.81 9.52
N TYR A 87 -2.00 9.70 8.72
CA TYR A 87 -0.56 9.97 8.68
C TYR A 87 0.07 10.16 10.07
N ASP A 88 -0.55 10.98 10.93
CA ASP A 88 -0.03 11.33 12.26
C ASP A 88 0.10 10.11 13.20
N ILE A 89 -0.65 9.05 12.95
CA ILE A 89 -0.64 7.83 13.76
C ILE A 89 -0.11 6.60 13.01
N ALA A 90 0.07 6.71 11.68
CA ALA A 90 0.49 5.62 10.80
C ALA A 90 1.87 5.05 11.15
N ASP A 91 2.74 5.82 11.80
CA ASP A 91 4.07 5.39 12.22
C ASP A 91 4.83 4.72 11.05
N ALA A 92 5.48 3.57 11.27
CA ALA A 92 6.21 2.81 10.25
C ALA A 92 5.37 2.38 9.03
N ILE A 93 4.03 2.44 9.05
CA ILE A 93 3.19 2.11 7.89
C ILE A 93 3.48 3.07 6.73
N PHE A 94 3.67 4.36 7.03
CA PHE A 94 4.01 5.36 6.02
C PHE A 94 5.32 5.00 5.31
N ASP A 95 6.38 4.74 6.08
CA ASP A 95 7.70 4.43 5.54
C ASP A 95 7.66 3.14 4.71
N VAL A 96 6.95 2.10 5.14
CA VAL A 96 6.84 0.86 4.39
C VAL A 96 6.13 1.05 3.05
N VAL A 97 5.06 1.85 3.00
CA VAL A 97 4.35 2.13 1.73
C VAL A 97 5.27 2.88 0.77
N ILE A 98 5.90 3.96 1.22
CA ILE A 98 6.80 4.77 0.40
C ILE A 98 7.99 3.94 -0.06
N ASN A 99 8.64 3.20 0.85
CA ASN A 99 9.79 2.37 0.54
C ASN A 99 9.47 1.34 -0.55
N LYS A 100 8.34 0.63 -0.46
CA LYS A 100 7.93 -0.33 -1.50
C LYS A 100 7.78 0.34 -2.88
N LEU A 101 7.24 1.56 -2.93
CA LEU A 101 7.06 2.32 -4.18
C LEU A 101 8.40 2.85 -4.72
N VAL A 102 9.28 3.32 -3.84
CA VAL A 102 10.65 3.76 -4.20
C VAL A 102 11.46 2.59 -4.72
N THR A 103 11.51 1.46 -4.01
CA THR A 103 12.27 0.28 -4.43
C THR A 103 11.74 -0.30 -5.73
N THR A 104 10.42 -0.32 -5.94
CA THR A 104 9.83 -0.68 -7.24
C THR A 104 10.35 0.22 -8.37
N ALA A 105 10.54 1.51 -8.09
CA ALA A 105 11.02 2.48 -9.06
C ALA A 105 12.53 2.36 -9.35
N THR A 106 13.33 1.96 -8.36
CA THR A 106 14.80 2.00 -8.45
C THR A 106 15.47 0.64 -8.63
N ASP A 107 14.81 -0.46 -8.27
CA ASP A 107 15.30 -1.82 -8.42
C ASP A 107 14.41 -2.64 -9.39
N PRO A 108 14.88 -2.89 -10.62
CA PRO A 108 14.17 -3.73 -11.58
C PRO A 108 13.97 -5.19 -11.17
N ASN A 109 14.76 -5.70 -10.22
CA ASN A 109 14.65 -7.09 -9.74
C ASN A 109 13.79 -7.19 -8.46
N TYR A 110 13.22 -6.08 -8.00
CA TYR A 110 12.39 -6.07 -6.81
C TYR A 110 11.15 -6.95 -6.98
N TYR A 111 10.94 -7.88 -6.06
CA TYR A 111 9.85 -8.85 -6.11
C TYR A 111 8.47 -8.21 -6.40
N TYR A 112 8.14 -7.11 -5.72
CA TYR A 112 6.84 -6.45 -5.86
C TYR A 112 6.66 -5.71 -7.19
N ARG A 113 7.73 -5.47 -7.94
CA ARG A 113 7.62 -4.79 -9.24
C ARG A 113 6.71 -5.54 -10.20
N SER A 114 6.86 -6.86 -10.28
CA SER A 114 6.00 -7.71 -11.10
C SER A 114 4.53 -7.68 -10.66
N ILE A 115 4.28 -7.55 -9.36
CA ILE A 115 2.93 -7.44 -8.80
C ILE A 115 2.32 -6.09 -9.17
N PHE A 116 3.09 -5.00 -9.09
CA PHE A 116 2.65 -3.70 -9.54
C PHE A 116 2.39 -3.68 -11.05
N GLU A 117 3.28 -4.23 -11.86
CA GLU A 117 3.13 -4.29 -13.32
C GLU A 117 1.94 -5.12 -13.80
N ALA A 118 1.37 -5.97 -12.93
CA ALA A 118 0.14 -6.72 -13.20
C ALA A 118 -1.16 -5.92 -12.94
N TYR A 119 -1.08 -4.71 -12.39
CA TYR A 119 -2.23 -3.81 -12.32
C TYR A 119 -2.56 -3.23 -13.69
N ASP A 120 -3.86 -3.01 -13.93
CA ASP A 120 -4.29 -2.17 -15.05
C ASP A 120 -3.78 -0.74 -14.87
N HIS A 121 -3.56 -0.06 -15.99
CA HIS A 121 -3.02 1.29 -16.02
C HIS A 121 -3.80 2.28 -15.15
N ILE A 122 -5.11 2.09 -14.97
CA ILE A 122 -5.95 2.96 -14.13
C ILE A 122 -5.54 2.92 -12.66
N TYR A 123 -5.14 1.77 -12.13
CA TYR A 123 -4.65 1.64 -10.76
C TYR A 123 -3.22 2.19 -10.62
N LEU A 124 -2.38 2.01 -11.65
CA LEU A 124 -1.03 2.58 -11.70
C LEU A 124 -1.06 4.12 -11.74
N ASN A 125 -2.01 4.70 -12.49
CA ASN A 125 -2.29 6.14 -12.45
C ASN A 125 -2.71 6.60 -11.05
N ALA A 126 -3.57 5.85 -10.36
CA ALA A 126 -3.98 6.16 -8.99
C ALA A 126 -2.80 6.12 -8.00
N ILE A 127 -1.89 5.15 -8.13
CA ILE A 127 -0.66 5.07 -7.33
C ILE A 127 0.27 6.26 -7.63
N ALA A 128 0.39 6.67 -8.89
CA ALA A 128 1.17 7.84 -9.26
C ALA A 128 0.57 9.14 -8.68
N LYS A 129 -0.76 9.31 -8.77
CA LYS A 129 -1.47 10.44 -8.13
C LYS A 129 -1.30 10.44 -6.61
N TYR A 130 -1.34 9.27 -5.98
CA TYR A 130 -1.04 9.12 -4.56
C TYR A 130 0.35 9.66 -4.21
N LEU A 131 1.39 9.31 -4.97
CA LEU A 131 2.74 9.83 -4.73
C LEU A 131 2.83 11.35 -4.90
N VAL A 132 2.07 11.94 -5.84
CA VAL A 132 2.01 13.41 -6.00
C VAL A 132 1.46 14.04 -4.73
N VAL A 133 0.40 13.47 -4.17
CA VAL A 133 -0.19 13.97 -2.93
C VAL A 133 0.73 13.76 -1.72
N MET A 134 1.39 12.61 -1.61
CA MET A 134 2.33 12.34 -0.52
C MET A 134 3.51 13.30 -0.55
N SER A 135 4.08 13.56 -1.73
CA SER A 135 5.12 14.58 -1.93
C SER A 135 4.64 15.95 -1.49
N ASP A 136 3.50 16.42 -2.01
CA ASP A 136 3.01 17.76 -1.71
C ASP A 136 2.62 17.96 -0.24
N LYS A 137 2.07 16.95 0.43
CA LYS A 137 1.59 17.11 1.81
C LYS A 137 2.66 16.83 2.86
N TYR A 138 3.45 15.78 2.66
CA TYR A 138 4.25 15.19 3.73
C TYR A 138 5.73 15.15 3.36
N CYS A 139 6.09 14.49 2.25
CA CYS A 139 7.49 14.17 1.94
C CYS A 139 8.35 15.39 1.57
N LYS A 140 7.80 16.46 0.98
CA LYS A 140 8.58 17.65 0.57
C LYS A 140 9.28 18.38 1.72
N HIS A 141 8.88 18.11 2.95
CA HIS A 141 9.45 18.72 4.15
C HIS A 141 10.57 17.88 4.80
N TYR A 142 10.80 16.66 4.29
CA TYR A 142 11.90 15.80 4.73
C TYR A 142 13.20 16.13 3.99
N PRO A 143 14.37 15.70 4.52
CA PRO A 143 15.66 15.88 3.84
C PRO A 143 15.70 15.29 2.43
N VAL A 144 14.92 14.22 2.20
CA VAL A 144 14.72 13.60 0.90
C VAL A 144 13.22 13.41 0.68
N ASP A 145 12.70 14.00 -0.40
CA ASP A 145 11.34 13.74 -0.85
C ASP A 145 11.30 12.41 -1.63
N GLU A 146 11.14 11.32 -0.87
CA GLU A 146 11.11 9.95 -1.42
C GLU A 146 9.93 9.72 -2.38
N ALA A 147 8.79 10.37 -2.14
CA ALA A 147 7.64 10.28 -3.03
C ALA A 147 7.93 10.94 -4.40
N ALA A 148 8.56 12.12 -4.41
CA ALA A 148 9.01 12.76 -5.63
C ALA A 148 10.11 11.96 -6.34
N LEU A 149 11.01 11.33 -5.58
CA LEU A 149 12.03 10.43 -6.14
C LEU A 149 11.40 9.24 -6.86
N ALA A 150 10.43 8.56 -6.23
CA ALA A 150 9.70 7.45 -6.84
C ALA A 150 8.99 7.90 -8.13
N LEU A 151 8.29 9.03 -8.11
CA LEU A 151 7.62 9.61 -9.28
C LEU A 151 8.57 9.82 -10.46
N LYS A 152 9.68 10.53 -10.21
CA LYS A 152 10.66 10.85 -11.25
C LYS A 152 11.30 9.59 -11.83
N SER A 153 11.51 8.57 -10.99
CA SER A 153 12.27 7.38 -11.37
C SER A 153 11.45 6.37 -12.18
N TYR A 154 10.14 6.27 -11.93
CA TYR A 154 9.30 5.26 -12.60
C TYR A 154 7.83 5.65 -12.74
N TRP A 155 7.22 6.20 -11.70
CA TRP A 155 5.75 6.29 -11.63
C TRP A 155 5.13 7.39 -12.49
N SER A 156 5.89 8.43 -12.86
CA SER A 156 5.39 9.57 -13.65
C SER A 156 4.90 9.20 -15.05
N LYS A 157 5.33 8.05 -15.61
CA LYS A 157 4.84 7.56 -16.91
C LYS A 157 3.37 7.14 -16.91
N TYR A 158 2.78 6.99 -15.73
CA TYR A 158 1.37 6.62 -15.57
C TYR A 158 0.46 7.81 -15.28
N LEU A 159 1.00 9.04 -15.18
CA LEU A 159 0.23 10.27 -14.94
C LEU A 159 -0.52 10.74 -16.20
#